data_AF-A0A820XT79-F1
#
_entry.id   AF-A0A820XT79-F1
#
_cell.length_a   1.000
_cell.length_b   1.000
_cell.length_c   1.000
_cell.angle_alpha   90.00
_cell.angle_beta   90.00
_cell.angle_gamma   90.00
#
_symmetry.space_group_name_H-M   'P 1'
#
loop_
_entity.id
_entity.type
_entity.pdbx_description
1 polymer ?
#
loop_
_entity_poly.entity_id
_entity_poly.type
_entity_poly.pdbx_seq_one_letter_code
_entity_poly.pdbx_strand_id
1 'polypeptide(L)'
;MDETLIRVLYGKPVPTILDTDIGTTYDNHLALIYILSCPSRFKSKTDCLFHNKYDRTRTDRSENIEFFQRFDIPMSLGRASEDTYGIFQYRWSKDYSLEKFQLFALAGSLHFGYNHSSMPSKEYNIEHDISSAQTMFASS
;
A
#
# COMPACT_ATOMS: atom_id res chain seq x y z
N MET A 1 21.70 20.25 -15.17
CA MET A 1 20.35 19.72 -14.88
C MET A 1 20.58 18.41 -14.13
N ASP A 2 19.99 18.24 -12.95
CA ASP A 2 20.27 17.13 -12.02
C ASP A 2 19.86 15.77 -12.62
N GLU A 3 20.76 14.77 -12.59
CA GLU A 3 20.49 13.42 -13.09
C GLU A 3 19.29 12.76 -12.38
N THR A 4 19.08 13.08 -11.11
CA THR A 4 17.94 12.60 -10.31
C THR A 4 16.63 13.10 -10.91
N LEU A 5 16.58 14.39 -11.26
CA LEU A 5 15.42 15.02 -11.88
C LEU A 5 15.15 14.43 -13.28
N ILE A 6 16.20 14.14 -14.07
CA ILE A 6 16.07 13.51 -15.38
C ILE A 6 15.53 12.07 -15.25
N ARG A 7 16.01 11.28 -14.28
CA ARG A 7 15.45 9.94 -14.01
C ARG A 7 13.99 9.98 -13.55
N VAL A 8 13.62 10.97 -12.73
CA VAL A 8 12.24 11.13 -12.24
C VAL A 8 11.28 11.58 -13.37
N LEU A 9 11.77 12.36 -14.34
CA LEU A 9 10.94 12.90 -15.43
C LEU A 9 10.93 12.03 -16.70
N TYR A 10 12.01 11.29 -16.98
CA TYR A 10 12.22 10.54 -18.22
C TYR A 10 12.57 9.06 -18.00
N GLY A 11 12.65 8.60 -16.75
CA GLY A 11 12.81 7.18 -16.43
C GLY A 11 11.56 6.37 -16.80
N LYS A 12 11.74 5.07 -17.01
CA LYS A 12 10.57 4.16 -17.09
C LYS A 12 9.78 4.28 -15.79
N PRO A 13 8.43 4.32 -15.85
CA PRO A 13 7.63 4.42 -14.64
C PRO A 13 7.97 3.27 -13.68
N VAL A 14 8.07 3.57 -12.39
CA VAL A 14 8.42 2.62 -11.35
C VAL A 14 7.27 1.61 -11.20
N PRO A 15 7.53 0.30 -11.32
CA PRO A 15 6.54 -0.71 -10.97
C PRO A 15 6.22 -0.60 -9.47
N THR A 16 4.96 -0.34 -9.15
CA THR A 16 4.54 -0.08 -7.76
C THR A 16 3.37 -0.99 -7.41
N ILE A 17 3.44 -1.61 -6.23
CA ILE A 17 2.33 -2.29 -5.57
C ILE A 17 1.91 -1.40 -4.41
N LEU A 18 0.68 -0.90 -4.43
CA LEU A 18 0.11 -0.14 -3.32
C LEU A 18 -0.78 -1.05 -2.48
N ASP A 19 -0.32 -1.36 -1.26
CA ASP A 19 -1.08 -2.09 -0.24
C ASP A 19 -1.63 -1.12 0.81
N THR A 20 -2.96 -1.08 0.95
CA THR A 20 -3.65 -0.04 1.72
C THR A 20 -5.03 -0.47 2.17
N ASP A 21 -5.43 -0.02 3.36
CA ASP A 21 -6.74 -0.23 3.98
C ASP A 21 -7.73 0.91 3.69
N ILE A 22 -7.60 1.63 2.55
CA ILE A 22 -8.46 2.75 2.09
C ILE A 22 -9.90 2.61 2.58
N GLY A 23 -10.41 3.68 3.22
CA GLY A 23 -11.79 3.79 3.70
C GLY A 23 -11.91 4.01 5.21
N THR A 24 -10.80 4.00 5.94
CA THR A 24 -10.69 4.29 7.37
C THR A 24 -10.29 5.75 7.65
N THR A 25 -9.31 6.25 6.92
CA THR A 25 -8.77 7.63 6.99
C THR A 25 -8.46 8.19 5.60
N TYR A 26 -8.28 9.52 5.51
CA TYR A 26 -8.17 10.24 4.23
C TYR A 26 -6.78 10.17 3.57
N ASP A 27 -5.74 9.89 4.35
CA ASP A 27 -4.35 9.79 3.89
C ASP A 27 -4.14 8.68 2.85
N ASN A 28 -4.74 7.52 3.07
CA ASN A 28 -4.74 6.41 2.11
C ASN A 28 -5.40 6.80 0.76
N HIS A 29 -6.47 7.61 0.82
CA HIS A 29 -7.17 8.10 -0.36
C HIS A 29 -6.29 9.09 -1.16
N LEU A 30 -5.58 9.98 -0.47
CA LEU A 30 -4.62 10.90 -1.09
C LEU A 30 -3.44 10.17 -1.74
N ALA A 31 -2.92 9.12 -1.10
CA ALA A 31 -1.86 8.31 -1.68
C ALA A 31 -2.30 7.65 -3.01
N LEU A 32 -3.51 7.11 -3.06
CA LEU A 32 -4.08 6.55 -4.29
C LEU A 32 -4.25 7.63 -5.37
N ILE A 33 -4.88 8.77 -5.05
CA ILE A 33 -5.07 9.88 -6.00
C ILE A 33 -3.73 10.31 -6.61
N TYR A 34 -2.69 10.45 -5.78
CA TYR A 34 -1.36 10.87 -6.24
C TYR A 34 -0.77 9.87 -7.24
N ILE A 35 -0.86 8.57 -6.94
CA ILE A 35 -0.37 7.50 -7.82
C ILE A 35 -1.16 7.49 -9.14
N LEU A 36 -2.49 7.59 -9.09
CA LEU A 36 -3.35 7.59 -10.28
C LEU A 36 -3.10 8.81 -11.16
N SER A 37 -2.82 9.97 -10.55
CA SER A 37 -2.54 11.24 -11.23
C SER A 37 -1.15 11.30 -11.87
N CYS A 38 -0.24 10.36 -11.55
CA CYS A 38 1.14 10.35 -12.01
C CYS A 38 1.52 9.11 -12.84
N PRO A 39 0.83 8.80 -13.97
CA PRO A 39 1.08 7.60 -14.77
C PRO A 39 2.47 7.55 -15.43
N SER A 40 3.13 8.70 -15.62
CA SER A 40 4.51 8.77 -16.11
C SER A 40 5.54 8.34 -15.06
N ARG A 41 5.18 8.37 -13.78
CA ARG A 41 6.07 8.00 -12.66
C ARG A 41 5.80 6.61 -12.12
N PHE A 42 4.55 6.15 -12.15
CA PHE A 42 4.16 4.86 -11.60
C PHE A 42 3.49 3.98 -12.66
N LYS A 43 4.03 2.77 -12.85
CA LYS A 43 3.36 1.68 -13.56
C LYS A 43 2.76 0.76 -12.51
N SER A 44 1.62 1.18 -11.99
CA SER A 44 1.05 0.62 -10.78
C SER A 44 0.29 -0.68 -11.06
N LYS A 45 0.45 -1.66 -10.18
CA LYS A 45 -0.60 -2.60 -9.81
C LYS A 45 -1.08 -2.18 -8.43
N THR A 46 -2.39 -2.17 -8.17
CA THR A 46 -2.89 -1.76 -6.85
C THR A 46 -3.48 -2.98 -6.18
N ASP A 47 -2.73 -3.57 -5.24
CA ASP A 47 -3.20 -4.71 -4.45
C ASP A 47 -3.58 -4.20 -3.06
N CYS A 48 -4.86 -4.03 -2.76
CA CYS A 48 -5.28 -3.51 -1.46
C CYS A 48 -5.61 -4.63 -0.47
N LEU A 49 -4.98 -4.65 0.69
CA LEU A 49 -5.47 -5.41 1.84
C LEU A 49 -6.86 -4.90 2.28
N PHE A 50 -7.79 -5.82 2.45
CA PHE A 50 -9.04 -5.55 3.14
C PHE A 50 -8.83 -5.83 4.61
N HIS A 51 -9.21 -4.89 5.49
CA HIS A 51 -9.31 -5.22 6.91
C HIS A 51 -10.74 -5.16 7.50
N ASN A 52 -11.78 -4.97 6.70
CA ASN A 52 -13.13 -5.24 7.21
C ASN A 52 -14.17 -5.45 6.10
N LYS A 53 -15.21 -6.23 6.42
CA LYS A 53 -16.33 -6.65 5.55
C LYS A 53 -17.25 -5.51 5.08
N TYR A 54 -16.83 -4.25 5.21
CA TYR A 54 -17.67 -3.10 4.86
C TYR A 54 -17.40 -2.63 3.42
N ASP A 55 -18.50 -2.57 2.66
CA ASP A 55 -18.65 -2.16 1.26
C ASP A 55 -17.98 -0.82 0.88
N ARG A 56 -17.66 0.03 1.86
CA ARG A 56 -17.14 1.40 1.65
C ARG A 56 -15.79 1.44 0.97
N THR A 57 -14.89 0.50 1.30
CA THR A 57 -13.56 0.44 0.69
C THR A 57 -13.66 0.09 -0.80
N ARG A 58 -14.67 -0.70 -1.19
CA ARG A 58 -14.94 -1.03 -2.59
C ARG A 58 -15.50 0.18 -3.32
N THR A 59 -16.43 0.92 -2.73
CA THR A 59 -17.01 2.13 -3.31
C THR A 59 -15.96 3.21 -3.57
N ASP A 60 -15.21 3.66 -2.55
CA ASP A 60 -14.25 4.77 -2.69
C ASP A 60 -13.15 4.46 -3.72
N ARG A 61 -12.68 3.21 -3.80
CA ARG A 61 -11.65 2.82 -4.79
C ARG A 61 -12.20 2.72 -6.20
N SER A 62 -13.40 2.13 -6.36
CA SER A 62 -14.05 2.01 -7.66
C SER A 62 -14.35 3.40 -8.21
N GLU A 63 -14.80 4.32 -7.35
CA GLU A 63 -15.02 5.73 -7.69
C GLU A 63 -13.73 6.41 -8.16
N ASN A 64 -12.60 6.21 -7.47
CA ASN A 64 -11.32 6.80 -7.91
C ASN A 64 -10.83 6.23 -9.25
N ILE A 65 -10.86 4.90 -9.41
CA ILE A 65 -10.44 4.26 -10.66
C ILE A 65 -11.33 4.70 -11.82
N GLU A 66 -12.64 4.80 -11.59
CA GLU A 66 -13.60 5.31 -12.56
C GLU A 66 -13.37 6.79 -12.86
N PHE A 67 -13.20 7.63 -11.84
CA PHE A 67 -12.95 9.07 -12.01
C PHE A 67 -11.69 9.34 -12.83
N PHE A 68 -10.59 8.62 -12.55
CA PHE A 68 -9.33 8.74 -13.29
C PHE A 68 -9.29 7.90 -14.58
N GLN A 69 -10.34 7.13 -14.89
CA GLN A 69 -10.44 6.22 -16.05
C GLN A 69 -9.27 5.23 -16.14
N ARG A 70 -8.77 4.74 -14.98
CA ARG A 70 -7.59 3.86 -14.86
C ARG A 70 -7.96 2.38 -14.71
N PHE A 71 -8.89 1.91 -15.54
CA PHE A 71 -9.33 0.51 -15.55
C PHE A 71 -8.23 -0.50 -15.97
N ASP A 72 -7.08 0.00 -16.44
CA ASP A 72 -5.87 -0.77 -16.73
C ASP A 72 -5.16 -1.29 -15.47
N ILE A 73 -5.46 -0.71 -14.31
CA ILE A 73 -4.83 -1.10 -13.05
C ILE A 73 -5.60 -2.28 -12.45
N PRO A 74 -4.96 -3.46 -12.30
CA PRO A 74 -5.59 -4.57 -11.61
C PRO A 74 -5.81 -4.21 -10.14
N MET A 75 -7.00 -4.51 -9.65
CA MET A 75 -7.38 -4.40 -8.24
C MET A 75 -7.60 -5.79 -7.67
N SER A 76 -7.01 -6.08 -6.51
CA SER A 76 -7.28 -7.30 -5.75
C SER A 76 -7.98 -6.99 -4.42
N LEU A 77 -8.65 -8.00 -3.88
CA LEU A 77 -9.24 -7.95 -2.56
C LEU A 77 -8.36 -8.75 -1.58
N GLY A 78 -7.83 -8.09 -0.54
CA GLY A 78 -7.26 -8.76 0.62
C GLY A 78 -8.27 -9.53 1.47
N ARG A 79 -7.79 -10.15 2.54
CA ARG A 79 -8.57 -11.07 3.39
C ARG A 79 -9.25 -10.33 4.55
N ALA A 80 -10.57 -10.48 4.69
CA ALA A 80 -11.27 -10.14 5.95
C ALA A 80 -10.89 -11.16 7.04
N SER A 81 -10.37 -10.72 8.18
CA SER A 81 -9.78 -11.60 9.21
C SER A 81 -10.84 -12.23 10.13
N GLU A 82 -10.89 -13.57 10.15
CA GLU A 82 -11.11 -14.46 11.32
C GLU A 82 -10.36 -15.77 11.00
N ASP A 83 -9.12 -15.88 11.46
CA ASP A 83 -8.16 -17.00 11.44
C ASP A 83 -7.91 -17.99 10.25
N THR A 84 -6.73 -18.60 10.37
CA THR A 84 -5.86 -19.37 9.45
C THR A 84 -6.47 -20.43 8.53
N TYR A 85 -6.14 -20.35 7.23
CA TYR A 85 -5.67 -21.41 6.31
C TYR A 85 -6.00 -21.00 4.87
N GLY A 86 -4.97 -20.56 4.12
CA GLY A 86 -5.05 -20.24 2.69
C GLY A 86 -4.70 -18.79 2.38
N ILE A 87 -3.42 -18.51 2.09
CA ILE A 87 -2.99 -17.21 1.57
C ILE A 87 -3.38 -17.18 0.08
N PHE A 88 -4.54 -16.60 -0.26
CA PHE A 88 -4.99 -16.54 -1.66
C PHE A 88 -4.00 -15.77 -2.55
N GLN A 89 -3.37 -14.74 -2.00
CA GLN A 89 -2.34 -13.94 -2.66
C GLN A 89 -1.05 -14.73 -2.90
N TYR A 90 -0.72 -15.75 -2.09
CA TYR A 90 0.47 -16.58 -2.27
C TYR A 90 0.46 -17.27 -3.64
N ARG A 91 -0.71 -17.66 -4.15
CA ARG A 91 -0.79 -18.25 -5.50
C ARG A 91 -0.32 -17.29 -6.59
N TRP A 92 -0.43 -15.99 -6.37
CA TRP A 92 0.00 -14.94 -7.30
C TRP A 92 1.38 -14.40 -6.96
N SER A 93 1.80 -14.44 -5.70
CA SER A 93 3.08 -13.90 -5.25
C SER A 93 4.20 -14.94 -5.11
N LYS A 94 3.90 -16.25 -5.12
CA LYS A 94 4.89 -17.34 -4.91
C LYS A 94 6.08 -17.32 -5.87
N ASP A 95 5.89 -16.76 -7.06
CA ASP A 95 6.93 -16.72 -8.10
C ASP A 95 7.74 -15.40 -8.04
N TYR A 96 7.39 -14.50 -7.12
CA TYR A 96 8.08 -13.24 -6.88
C TYR A 96 9.02 -13.38 -5.67
N SER A 97 10.28 -13.00 -5.85
CA SER A 97 11.22 -12.84 -4.73
C SER A 97 11.13 -11.42 -4.20
N LEU A 98 11.00 -11.28 -2.86
CA LEU A 98 10.98 -9.99 -2.17
C LEU A 98 12.31 -9.24 -2.31
N GLU A 99 13.43 -9.92 -2.55
CA GLU A 99 14.75 -9.31 -2.78
C GLU A 99 14.78 -8.34 -3.97
N LYS A 100 13.79 -8.42 -4.86
CA LYS A 100 13.66 -7.54 -6.03
C LYS A 100 12.84 -6.28 -5.74
N PHE A 101 12.24 -6.18 -4.56
CA PHE A 101 11.34 -5.10 -4.19
C PHE A 101 11.98 -4.21 -3.13
N GLN A 102 11.79 -2.91 -3.29
CA GLN A 102 12.06 -1.97 -2.22
C GLN A 102 10.77 -1.75 -1.44
N LEU A 103 10.77 -2.13 -0.16
CA LEU A 103 9.63 -1.98 0.72
C LEU A 103 9.60 -0.58 1.34
N PHE A 104 8.46 0.10 1.23
CA PHE A 104 8.18 1.34 1.93
C PHE A 104 6.93 1.15 2.77
N ALA A 105 7.04 1.33 4.08
CA ALA A 105 5.95 1.11 5.03
C ALA A 105 5.65 2.37 5.83
N LEU A 106 4.36 2.65 6.03
CA LEU A 106 3.89 3.65 6.99
C LEU A 106 3.88 3.01 8.39
N ALA A 107 5.04 3.00 9.04
CA ALA A 107 5.28 2.26 10.29
C ALA A 107 5.66 3.16 11.48
N GLY A 108 5.30 4.45 11.41
CA GLY A 108 5.42 5.39 12.52
C GLY A 108 6.86 5.71 12.93
N SER A 109 7.06 5.96 14.22
CA SER A 109 8.35 6.39 14.79
C SER A 109 8.72 5.58 16.03
N LEU A 110 10.01 5.32 16.19
CA LEU A 110 10.58 4.71 17.40
C LEU A 110 10.75 5.71 18.55
N HIS A 111 10.69 7.01 18.25
CA HIS A 111 11.03 8.07 19.20
C HIS A 111 9.84 8.95 19.59
N PHE A 112 8.88 9.12 18.68
CA PHE A 112 7.76 10.04 18.84
C PHE A 112 6.43 9.33 18.62
N GLY A 113 5.41 9.81 19.31
CA GLY A 113 4.04 9.34 19.14
C GLY A 113 3.21 10.29 18.28
N TYR A 114 1.94 9.94 18.07
CA TYR A 114 0.99 10.81 17.39
C TYR A 114 0.82 12.17 18.08
N ASN A 115 0.27 13.15 17.33
CA ASN A 115 -0.06 14.49 17.84
C ASN A 115 1.11 15.21 18.53
N HIS A 116 2.32 15.11 17.95
CA HIS A 116 3.55 15.71 18.47
C HIS A 116 3.98 15.19 19.86
N SER A 117 3.52 14.01 20.26
CA SER A 117 3.96 13.38 21.51
C SER A 117 5.46 13.12 21.49
N SER A 118 6.15 13.55 22.55
CA SER A 118 7.57 13.24 22.79
C SER A 118 7.81 11.81 23.27
N MET A 119 6.74 11.06 23.51
CA MET A 119 6.78 9.65 23.91
C MET A 119 6.28 8.78 22.76
N PRO A 120 6.92 7.62 22.49
CA PRO A 120 6.46 6.70 21.46
C PRO A 120 5.06 6.18 21.79
N SER A 121 4.25 6.01 20.76
CA SER A 121 2.94 5.36 20.84
C SER A 121 2.95 4.09 19.99
N LYS A 122 2.06 3.16 20.31
CA LYS A 122 1.79 2.04 19.41
C LYS A 122 1.33 2.59 18.07
N GLU A 123 1.98 2.16 17.00
CA GLU A 123 1.66 2.57 15.65
C GLU A 123 0.48 1.74 15.14
N TYR A 124 -0.43 2.37 14.39
CA TYR A 124 -1.72 1.76 14.07
C TYR A 124 -1.55 0.56 13.14
N ASN A 125 -0.76 0.69 12.08
CA ASN A 125 -0.50 -0.38 11.11
C ASN A 125 0.29 -1.55 11.74
N ILE A 126 1.16 -1.27 12.71
CA ILE A 126 1.93 -2.30 13.44
C ILE A 126 1.08 -2.99 14.50
N GLU A 127 0.33 -2.25 15.32
CA GLU A 127 -0.47 -2.82 16.41
C GLU A 127 -1.59 -3.72 15.89
N HIS A 128 -2.09 -3.44 14.69
CA HIS A 128 -3.18 -4.19 14.10
C HIS A 128 -2.84 -5.67 13.82
N ASP A 129 -1.62 -5.94 13.35
CA ASP A 129 -1.10 -7.30 13.17
C ASP A 129 0.42 -7.33 13.37
N ILE A 130 0.81 -7.45 14.64
CA ILE A 130 2.21 -7.47 15.08
C ILE A 130 2.97 -8.63 14.42
N SER A 131 2.34 -9.78 14.22
CA SER A 131 2.99 -10.98 13.66
C SER A 131 3.31 -10.78 12.17
N SER A 132 2.37 -10.24 11.41
CA SER A 132 2.59 -9.89 10.01
C SER A 132 3.64 -8.80 9.86
N ALA A 133 3.61 -7.76 10.71
CA ALA A 133 4.63 -6.71 10.72
C ALA A 133 6.03 -7.26 11.00
N GLN A 134 6.19 -8.14 12.00
CA GLN A 134 7.47 -8.80 12.30
C GLN A 134 7.97 -9.61 11.10
N THR A 135 7.09 -10.37 10.45
CA THR A 135 7.42 -11.17 9.27
C THR A 135 7.89 -10.28 8.12
N MET A 136 7.18 -9.18 7.87
CA MET A 136 7.52 -8.20 6.85
C MET A 136 8.92 -7.61 7.09
N PHE A 137 9.20 -7.10 8.30
CA PHE A 137 10.51 -6.51 8.62
C PHE A 137 11.65 -7.53 8.67
N ALA A 138 11.36 -8.81 8.93
CA ALA A 138 12.38 -9.86 8.88
C ALA A 138 12.68 -10.33 7.45
N SER A 139 11.79 -10.02 6.49
CA SER A 139 11.94 -10.43 5.08
C SER A 139 12.64 -9.38 4.20
N SER A 140 12.91 -8.20 4.76
CA SER A 140 13.56 -7.06 4.08
C SER A 140 15.06 -7.01 4.33
#